data_AF-A0A1M3KL72-F1
#
_entry.id   AF-A0A1M3KL72-F1
#
_cell.length_a   1.000
_cell.length_b   1.000
_cell.length_c   1.000
_cell.angle_alpha   90.00
_cell.angle_beta   90.00
_cell.angle_gamma   90.00
#
_symmetry.space_group_name_H-M   'P 1'
#
loop_
_entity.id
_entity.type
_entity.pdbx_description
1 polymer ?
#
loop_
_entity_poly.entity_id
_entity_poly.type
_entity_poly.pdbx_seq_one_letter_code
_entity_poly.pdbx_strand_id
1 'polypeptide(L)'
;MDRLIALLAALVGLIALGGALLVHNSATATMERQAAEIAGLKGALNGVLSASPADQAAPSPASAAPVATDTPAAETIAALERRIAALEKTSSTQAIELAAARAALDARAGLAPSAPVTEVATVEQPDSSATPAAYSADGPTTDCIPLGTRFMAQSGDSFPICKTSAVVNVTAVSEGSAIVEGAGAVTAGGFAAMTVQGCTVMVFTADASGFAELRVSCT
;
A
#
# COMPACT_ATOMS: atom_id res chain seq x y z
N MET A 1 -24.03 -31.78 12.22
CA MET A 1 -23.46 -30.45 11.92
C MET A 1 -21.99 -30.51 11.48
N ASP A 2 -21.23 -31.59 11.76
CA ASP A 2 -19.78 -31.64 11.54
C ASP A 2 -19.29 -31.49 10.09
N ARG A 3 -20.10 -31.89 9.10
CA ARG A 3 -19.72 -31.76 7.68
C ARG A 3 -19.71 -30.31 7.18
N LEU A 4 -20.51 -29.43 7.79
CA LEU A 4 -20.52 -28.00 7.46
C LEU A 4 -19.26 -27.30 7.99
N ILE A 5 -18.79 -27.68 9.17
CA ILE A 5 -17.58 -27.12 9.79
C ILE A 5 -16.34 -27.49 8.96
N ALA A 6 -16.26 -28.74 8.49
CA ALA A 6 -15.16 -29.17 7.62
C ALA A 6 -15.13 -28.42 6.27
N LEU A 7 -16.31 -28.11 5.71
CA LEU A 7 -16.42 -27.41 4.42
C LEU A 7 -16.05 -25.92 4.54
N LEU A 8 -16.44 -25.27 5.64
CA LEU A 8 -16.03 -23.90 5.95
C LEU A 8 -14.52 -23.78 6.15
N ALA A 9 -13.90 -24.70 6.89
CA ALA A 9 -12.45 -24.71 7.09
C ALA A 9 -11.69 -24.85 5.77
N ALA A 10 -12.15 -25.74 4.87
CA ALA A 10 -11.54 -25.90 3.54
C ALA A 10 -11.68 -24.63 2.68
N LEU A 11 -12.82 -23.95 2.75
CA LEU A 11 -13.07 -22.73 1.98
C LEU A 11 -12.19 -21.55 2.43
N VAL A 12 -12.01 -21.37 3.74
CA VAL A 12 -11.08 -20.36 4.29
C VAL A 12 -9.65 -20.65 3.85
N GLY A 13 -9.23 -21.92 3.86
CA GLY A 13 -7.91 -22.32 3.36
C GLY A 13 -7.69 -21.97 1.88
N LEU A 14 -8.72 -22.15 1.05
CA LEU A 14 -8.66 -21.84 -0.39
C LEU A 14 -8.60 -20.33 -0.66
N ILE A 15 -9.34 -19.52 0.12
CA ILE A 15 -9.26 -18.05 0.03
C ILE A 15 -7.87 -17.55 0.45
N ALA A 16 -7.31 -18.09 1.55
CA ALA A 16 -5.97 -17.74 1.99
C ALA A 16 -4.91 -18.06 0.93
N LEU A 17 -5.03 -19.22 0.27
CA LEU A 17 -4.13 -19.62 -0.83
C LEU A 17 -4.28 -18.69 -2.06
N GLY A 18 -5.51 -18.27 -2.38
CA GLY A 18 -5.77 -17.32 -3.45
C GLY A 18 -5.15 -15.94 -3.19
N GLY A 19 -5.21 -15.46 -1.94
CA GLY A 19 -4.56 -14.20 -1.54
C GLY A 19 -3.04 -14.23 -1.69
N ALA A 20 -2.40 -15.33 -1.30
CA ALA A 20 -0.95 -15.49 -1.45
C ALA A 20 -0.50 -15.46 -2.92
N LEU A 21 -1.27 -16.07 -3.83
CA LEU A 21 -0.98 -16.05 -5.27
C LEU A 21 -1.11 -14.65 -5.88
N LEU A 22 -2.11 -13.86 -5.46
CA LEU A 22 -2.28 -12.49 -5.93
C LEU A 22 -1.12 -11.58 -5.50
N VAL A 23 -0.69 -11.68 -4.23
CA VAL A 23 0.46 -10.91 -3.73
C VAL A 23 1.73 -11.30 -4.47
N HIS A 24 1.96 -12.60 -4.71
CA HIS A 24 3.15 -13.06 -5.45
C HIS A 24 3.19 -12.50 -6.87
N ASN A 25 2.04 -12.44 -7.56
CA ASN A 25 1.96 -11.93 -8.92
C ASN A 25 2.10 -10.40 -8.99
N SER A 26 1.66 -9.67 -7.97
CA SER A 26 1.92 -8.23 -7.87
C SER A 26 3.41 -7.93 -7.62
N ALA A 27 4.08 -8.76 -6.81
CA ALA A 27 5.49 -8.59 -6.50
C ALA A 27 6.37 -8.81 -7.74
N THR A 28 6.08 -9.83 -8.55
CA THR A 28 6.79 -10.05 -9.82
C THR A 28 6.59 -8.90 -10.80
N ALA A 29 5.37 -8.38 -10.94
CA ALA A 29 5.11 -7.22 -11.79
C ALA A 29 5.88 -5.97 -11.34
N THR A 30 6.00 -5.73 -10.02
CA THR A 30 6.82 -4.62 -9.51
C THR A 30 8.31 -4.80 -9.77
N MET A 31 8.84 -6.03 -9.67
CA MET A 31 10.26 -6.30 -9.96
C MET A 31 10.57 -6.10 -11.45
N GLU A 32 9.70 -6.54 -12.36
CA GLU A 32 9.89 -6.33 -13.80
C GLU A 32 9.86 -4.85 -14.17
N ARG A 33 8.97 -4.08 -13.54
CA ARG A 33 8.91 -2.62 -13.73
C ARG A 33 10.18 -1.93 -13.26
N GLN A 34 10.68 -2.29 -12.08
CA GLN A 34 11.95 -1.77 -11.56
C GLN A 34 13.14 -2.17 -12.43
N ALA A 35 13.18 -3.42 -12.93
CA ALA A 35 14.22 -3.88 -13.84
C ALA A 35 14.21 -3.09 -15.16
N ALA A 36 13.04 -2.79 -15.71
CA ALA A 36 12.90 -1.97 -16.90
C ALA A 36 13.36 -0.51 -16.68
N GLU A 37 13.07 0.06 -15.51
CA GLU A 37 13.57 1.38 -15.14
C GLU A 37 15.10 1.41 -15.05
N ILE A 38 15.71 0.43 -14.36
CA ILE A 38 17.17 0.31 -14.24
C ILE A 38 17.83 0.14 -15.62
N ALA A 39 17.23 -0.64 -16.52
CA ALA A 39 17.73 -0.80 -17.89
C ALA A 39 17.66 0.53 -18.66
N GLY A 40 16.56 1.29 -18.51
CA GLY A 40 16.41 2.61 -19.11
C GLY A 40 17.43 3.63 -18.57
N LEU A 41 17.63 3.67 -17.25
CA LEU A 41 18.62 4.53 -16.60
C LEU A 41 20.04 4.20 -17.05
N LYS A 42 20.40 2.91 -17.16
CA LYS A 42 21.71 2.49 -17.71
C LYS A 42 21.88 2.93 -19.16
N GLY A 43 20.83 2.81 -19.99
CA GLY A 43 20.86 3.28 -21.38
C GLY A 43 21.09 4.79 -21.49
N ALA A 44 20.38 5.59 -20.68
CA ALA A 44 20.56 7.03 -20.62
C ALA A 44 21.97 7.42 -20.15
N LEU A 45 22.49 6.74 -19.12
CA LEU A 45 23.83 6.98 -18.61
C LEU A 45 24.91 6.66 -19.66
N ASN A 46 24.75 5.56 -20.39
CA ASN A 46 25.67 5.19 -21.46
C ASN A 46 25.62 6.18 -22.64
N GLY A 47 24.44 6.74 -22.93
CA GLY A 47 24.28 7.82 -23.91
C GLY A 47 25.01 9.10 -23.50
N VAL A 48 24.93 9.50 -22.23
CA VAL A 48 25.65 10.67 -21.69
C VAL A 48 27.17 10.44 -21.67
N LEU A 49 27.63 9.25 -21.28
CA LEU A 49 29.05 8.91 -21.33
C LEU A 49 29.60 8.83 -22.76
N SER A 50 28.79 8.38 -23.72
CA SER A 50 29.17 8.31 -25.14
C SER A 50 29.12 9.68 -25.83
N ALA A 51 28.37 10.64 -25.27
CA ALA A 51 28.32 12.03 -25.72
C ALA A 51 29.42 12.91 -25.08
N SER A 52 30.48 12.31 -24.53
CA SER A 52 31.61 13.06 -23.97
C SER A 52 32.31 13.89 -25.06
N PRO A 53 32.47 15.21 -24.88
CA PRO A 53 32.98 16.12 -25.91
C PRO A 53 34.51 16.05 -25.96
N ALA A 54 35.05 15.03 -26.61
CA ALA A 54 36.47 14.89 -26.89
C ALA A 54 36.74 15.04 -28.40
N ASP A 55 36.24 16.12 -29.01
CA ASP A 55 36.76 16.69 -30.26
C ASP A 55 36.09 18.06 -30.53
N GLN A 56 36.38 19.04 -29.68
CA GLN A 56 36.30 20.46 -30.07
C GLN A 56 37.73 20.99 -30.20
N ALA A 57 38.39 20.55 -31.27
CA ALA A 57 39.53 21.27 -31.82
C ALA A 57 39.02 22.53 -32.55
N ALA A 58 39.77 23.62 -32.39
CA ALA A 58 39.43 25.00 -32.75
C ALA A 58 38.87 25.23 -34.17
N PRO A 59 38.02 26.25 -34.38
CA PRO A 59 37.55 26.63 -35.72
C PRO A 59 38.60 27.48 -36.46
N SER A 60 39.05 27.00 -37.62
CA SER A 60 39.56 27.83 -38.72
C SER A 60 38.44 28.01 -39.76
N PRO A 61 38.25 29.20 -40.36
CA PRO A 61 37.12 29.44 -41.24
C PRO A 61 37.49 29.12 -42.69
N ALA A 62 36.98 28.01 -43.24
CA ALA A 62 36.75 27.88 -44.67
C ALA A 62 35.85 26.68 -45.01
N SER A 63 34.92 26.95 -45.92
CA SER A 63 34.08 26.01 -46.67
C SER A 63 32.81 25.48 -46.01
N ALA A 64 31.70 26.05 -46.50
CA ALA A 64 30.34 25.57 -46.36
C ALA A 64 30.16 24.17 -46.96
N ALA A 65 29.56 23.28 -46.17
CA ALA A 65 28.84 22.06 -46.58
C ALA A 65 27.87 21.67 -45.45
N PRO A 66 26.76 20.98 -45.74
CA PRO A 66 25.50 21.16 -45.03
C PRO A 66 25.48 20.50 -43.64
N VAL A 67 24.76 21.15 -42.75
CA VAL A 67 24.36 20.66 -41.42
C VAL A 67 23.70 19.29 -41.57
N ALA A 68 24.38 18.25 -41.10
CA ALA A 68 23.80 16.92 -40.95
C ALA A 68 22.82 16.93 -39.77
N THR A 69 21.57 17.20 -40.14
CA THR A 69 20.28 17.03 -39.46
C THR A 69 20.23 16.05 -38.28
N ASP A 70 19.81 16.56 -37.11
CA ASP A 70 18.73 16.16 -36.15
C ASP A 70 18.13 14.72 -36.10
N THR A 71 18.75 13.74 -36.75
CA THR A 71 18.23 12.38 -36.93
C THR A 71 18.04 11.58 -35.62
N PRO A 72 18.96 11.62 -34.62
CA PRO A 72 18.77 10.84 -33.39
C PRO A 72 17.67 11.43 -32.47
N ALA A 73 17.40 12.73 -32.56
CA ALA A 73 16.31 13.38 -31.82
C ALA A 73 14.94 12.97 -32.38
N ALA A 74 14.81 12.89 -33.71
CA ALA A 74 13.58 12.44 -34.35
C ALA A 74 13.25 10.96 -34.02
N GLU A 75 14.26 10.09 -33.99
CA GLU A 75 14.07 8.68 -33.64
C GLU A 75 13.66 8.47 -32.17
N THR A 76 14.24 9.24 -31.25
CA THR A 76 13.88 9.19 -29.82
C THR A 76 12.47 9.67 -29.57
N ILE A 77 12.01 10.72 -30.26
CA ILE A 77 10.61 11.20 -30.18
C ILE A 77 9.66 10.11 -30.72
N ALA A 78 9.95 9.54 -31.89
CA ALA A 78 9.12 8.46 -32.46
C ALA A 78 9.11 7.17 -31.59
N ALA A 79 10.20 6.89 -30.86
CA ALA A 79 10.23 5.81 -29.88
C ALA A 79 9.39 6.13 -28.63
N LEU A 80 9.38 7.38 -28.17
CA LEU A 80 8.58 7.81 -27.04
C LEU A 80 7.08 7.76 -27.36
N GLU A 81 6.67 8.23 -28.55
CA GLU A 81 5.28 8.18 -29.00
C GLU A 81 4.74 6.73 -29.05
N ARG A 82 5.54 5.78 -29.56
CA ARG A 82 5.18 4.35 -29.55
C ARG A 82 5.01 3.80 -28.14
N ARG A 83 5.86 4.23 -27.19
CA ARG A 83 5.74 3.81 -25.78
C ARG A 83 4.48 4.38 -25.14
N ILE A 84 4.15 5.64 -25.41
CA ILE A 84 2.93 6.28 -24.90
C ILE A 84 1.69 5.54 -25.42
N ALA A 85 1.61 5.28 -26.72
CA ALA A 85 0.49 4.54 -27.31
C ALA A 85 0.34 3.12 -26.71
N ALA A 86 1.45 2.45 -26.41
CA ALA A 86 1.42 1.14 -25.74
C ALA A 86 0.94 1.24 -24.27
N LEU A 87 1.38 2.27 -23.55
CA LEU A 87 0.95 2.57 -22.17
C LEU A 87 -0.55 2.87 -22.11
N GLU A 88 -1.06 3.70 -23.03
CA GLU A 88 -2.49 4.04 -23.13
C GLU A 88 -3.36 2.81 -23.44
N LYS A 89 -2.90 1.95 -24.34
CA LYS A 89 -3.60 0.69 -24.64
C LYS A 89 -3.65 -0.24 -23.41
N THR A 90 -2.54 -0.33 -22.68
CA THR A 90 -2.44 -1.16 -21.49
C THR A 90 -3.33 -0.62 -20.37
N SER A 91 -3.31 0.70 -20.13
CA SER A 91 -4.14 1.33 -19.10
C SER A 91 -5.64 1.19 -19.42
N SER A 92 -6.03 1.35 -20.69
CA SER A 92 -7.42 1.11 -21.12
C SER A 92 -7.85 -0.34 -20.89
N THR A 93 -6.96 -1.31 -21.08
CA THR A 93 -7.27 -2.73 -20.85
C THR A 93 -7.46 -3.01 -19.36
N GLN A 94 -6.57 -2.49 -18.51
CA GLN A 94 -6.70 -2.61 -17.06
C GLN A 94 -7.97 -1.95 -16.52
N ALA A 95 -8.35 -0.79 -17.06
CA ALA A 95 -9.59 -0.12 -16.66
C ALA A 95 -10.84 -0.96 -16.98
N ILE A 96 -10.88 -1.62 -18.14
CA ILE A 96 -11.96 -2.52 -18.53
C ILE A 96 -12.00 -3.75 -17.61
N GLU A 97 -10.84 -4.35 -17.31
CA GLU A 97 -10.74 -5.50 -16.43
C GLU A 97 -11.21 -5.18 -15.00
N LEU A 98 -10.82 -4.03 -14.47
CA LEU A 98 -11.21 -3.59 -13.13
C LEU A 98 -12.70 -3.25 -13.06
N ALA A 99 -13.27 -2.69 -14.12
CA ALA A 99 -14.72 -2.48 -14.24
C ALA A 99 -15.47 -3.82 -14.28
N ALA A 100 -14.97 -4.81 -15.03
CA ALA A 100 -15.56 -6.15 -15.07
C ALA A 100 -15.47 -6.86 -13.71
N ALA A 101 -14.35 -6.72 -12.99
CA ALA A 101 -14.17 -7.26 -11.65
C ALA A 101 -15.17 -6.65 -10.65
N ARG A 102 -15.37 -5.32 -10.69
CA ARG A 102 -16.39 -4.63 -9.87
C ARG A 102 -17.80 -5.13 -10.18
N ALA A 103 -18.17 -5.24 -11.46
CA ALA A 103 -19.46 -5.77 -11.86
C ALA A 103 -19.68 -7.22 -11.37
N ALA A 104 -18.63 -8.05 -11.36
CA ALA A 104 -18.71 -9.41 -10.83
C ALA A 104 -18.90 -9.47 -9.31
N LEU A 105 -18.29 -8.54 -8.56
CA LEU A 105 -18.50 -8.38 -7.12
C LEU A 105 -19.94 -7.95 -6.82
N ASP A 106 -20.48 -6.98 -7.56
CA ASP A 106 -21.86 -6.51 -7.39
C ASP A 106 -22.89 -7.61 -7.72
N ALA A 107 -22.66 -8.37 -8.79
CA ALA A 107 -23.51 -9.51 -9.14
C ALA A 107 -23.53 -10.61 -8.07
N ARG A 108 -22.41 -10.82 -7.36
CA ARG A 108 -22.34 -11.75 -6.22
C ARG A 108 -23.07 -11.21 -5.00
N ALA A 109 -23.02 -9.90 -4.74
CA ALA A 109 -23.76 -9.28 -3.65
C ALA A 109 -25.28 -9.39 -3.84
N GLY A 110 -25.77 -9.35 -5.09
CA GLY A 110 -27.19 -9.48 -5.42
C GLY A 110 -27.79 -10.90 -5.30
N LEU A 111 -26.96 -11.94 -5.14
CA LEU A 111 -27.41 -13.34 -5.04
C LEU A 111 -27.52 -13.85 -3.59
N ALA A 112 -27.25 -13.01 -2.59
CA ALA A 112 -27.51 -13.35 -1.19
C ALA A 112 -29.02 -13.36 -0.94
N PRO A 113 -29.66 -14.52 -0.66
CA PRO A 113 -31.06 -14.51 -0.25
C PRO A 113 -31.18 -13.74 1.07
N SER A 114 -32.01 -12.69 1.07
CA SER A 114 -32.46 -12.01 2.28
C SER A 114 -33.31 -12.98 3.10
N ALA A 115 -32.67 -13.83 3.88
CA ALA A 115 -33.33 -14.48 5.00
C ALA A 115 -33.61 -13.39 6.05
N PRO A 116 -34.84 -13.29 6.58
CA PRO A 116 -35.13 -12.35 7.65
C PRO A 116 -34.27 -12.74 8.86
N VAL A 117 -33.39 -11.83 9.26
CA VAL A 117 -32.69 -11.91 10.55
C VAL A 117 -33.77 -11.69 11.61
N THR A 118 -34.27 -12.79 12.16
CA THR A 118 -35.03 -12.78 13.41
C THR A 118 -34.15 -12.13 14.46
N GLU A 119 -34.65 -11.02 14.98
CA GLU A 119 -34.24 -10.33 16.18
C GLU A 119 -34.11 -11.35 17.33
N VAL A 120 -32.87 -11.72 17.66
CA VAL A 120 -32.56 -12.52 18.85
C VAL A 120 -31.56 -11.74 19.68
N ALA A 121 -32.11 -11.24 20.79
CA ALA A 121 -31.52 -11.03 22.10
C ALA A 121 -30.14 -10.36 22.16
N THR A 122 -30.14 -9.20 22.81
CA THR A 122 -29.11 -8.69 23.73
C THR A 122 -28.14 -9.79 24.17
N VAL A 123 -27.04 -9.93 23.43
CA VAL A 123 -25.86 -10.64 23.94
C VAL A 123 -25.17 -9.63 24.85
N GLU A 124 -25.38 -9.87 26.14
CA GLU A 124 -24.53 -9.45 27.23
C GLU A 124 -23.10 -9.34 26.74
N GLN A 125 -22.62 -8.11 26.66
CA GLN A 125 -21.22 -7.76 26.51
C GLN A 125 -20.46 -8.65 27.50
N PRO A 126 -19.56 -9.56 27.08
CA PRO A 126 -18.72 -10.23 28.04
C PRO A 126 -17.95 -9.11 28.73
N ASP A 127 -18.17 -8.97 30.03
CA ASP A 127 -17.17 -8.40 30.92
C ASP A 127 -15.88 -9.14 30.60
N SER A 128 -15.03 -8.49 29.79
CA SER A 128 -13.64 -8.88 29.65
C SER A 128 -13.00 -8.64 31.00
N SER A 129 -13.03 -9.70 31.80
CA SER A 129 -12.26 -9.91 33.00
C SER A 129 -10.89 -9.26 32.85
N ALA A 130 -10.66 -8.25 33.68
CA ALA A 130 -9.41 -7.53 33.82
C ALA A 130 -8.24 -8.51 33.92
N THR A 131 -7.37 -8.48 32.93
CA THR A 131 -5.93 -8.67 33.16
C THR A 131 -5.36 -7.27 33.41
N PRO A 132 -4.46 -7.06 34.39
CA PRO A 132 -3.99 -5.72 34.72
C PRO A 132 -3.22 -5.12 33.55
N ALA A 133 -3.71 -3.96 33.11
CA ALA A 133 -3.19 -3.13 32.05
C ALA A 133 -1.66 -2.99 32.07
N ALA A 134 -1.08 -2.89 30.87
CA ALA A 134 0.13 -2.11 30.55
C ALA A 134 0.04 -0.61 30.94
N TYR A 135 -0.76 -0.31 31.96
CA TYR A 135 -0.84 0.97 32.65
C TYR A 135 0.48 1.18 33.36
N SER A 136 1.17 2.25 32.99
CA SER A 136 2.36 2.69 33.67
C SER A 136 2.00 3.91 34.52
N ALA A 137 2.31 3.84 35.81
CA ALA A 137 2.25 5.02 36.69
C ALA A 137 3.21 6.13 36.21
N ASP A 138 4.26 5.75 35.48
CA ASP A 138 5.26 6.64 34.90
C ASP A 138 4.92 7.11 33.48
N GLY A 139 3.74 6.76 32.96
CA GLY A 139 3.31 7.17 31.62
C GLY A 139 2.97 8.67 31.52
N PRO A 140 3.01 9.25 30.31
CA PRO A 140 2.69 10.66 30.11
C PRO A 140 1.23 10.94 30.47
N THR A 141 0.99 12.10 31.06
CA THR A 141 -0.35 12.58 31.45
C THR A 141 -0.74 13.90 30.77
N THR A 142 0.20 14.53 30.08
CA THR A 142 0.01 15.77 29.33
C THR A 142 0.43 15.52 27.88
N ASP A 143 -0.27 16.15 26.93
CA ASP A 143 0.00 16.05 25.47
C ASP A 143 0.08 14.60 24.95
N CYS A 144 -0.87 13.76 25.41
CA CYS A 144 -0.96 12.35 25.06
C CYS A 144 -2.38 11.98 24.58
N ILE A 145 -2.47 10.89 23.82
CA ILE A 145 -3.75 10.36 23.34
C ILE A 145 -4.35 9.44 24.41
N PRO A 146 -5.61 9.67 24.84
CA PRO A 146 -6.25 8.77 25.79
C PRO A 146 -6.44 7.38 25.20
N LEU A 147 -6.26 6.36 26.03
CA LEU A 147 -6.48 4.97 25.64
C LEU A 147 -7.87 4.76 25.03
N GLY A 148 -7.91 4.02 23.93
CA GLY A 148 -9.14 3.67 23.24
C GLY A 148 -9.77 4.81 22.42
N THR A 149 -9.14 5.98 22.33
CA THR A 149 -9.63 7.05 21.44
C THR A 149 -9.13 6.87 20.02
N ARG A 150 -9.93 7.34 19.05
CA ARG A 150 -9.57 7.38 17.63
C ARG A 150 -8.85 8.69 17.34
N PHE A 151 -7.81 8.62 16.53
CA PHE A 151 -7.04 9.79 16.12
C PHE A 151 -6.55 9.63 14.68
N MET A 152 -6.36 10.75 14.00
CA MET A 152 -5.71 10.77 12.69
C MET A 152 -4.20 10.84 12.85
N ALA A 153 -3.50 10.12 11.99
CA ALA A 153 -2.05 10.17 11.87
C ALA A 153 -1.62 10.22 10.40
N GLN A 154 -0.45 10.80 10.18
CA GLN A 154 0.29 10.84 8.95
C GLN A 154 1.66 10.17 9.15
N SER A 155 2.30 9.81 8.03
CA SER A 155 3.72 9.40 8.01
C SER A 155 4.64 10.43 8.70
N GLY A 156 5.38 9.96 9.70
CA GLY A 156 6.29 10.77 10.53
C GLY A 156 5.70 11.18 11.87
N ASP A 157 4.41 10.98 12.11
CA ASP A 157 3.80 11.36 13.39
C ASP A 157 4.18 10.41 14.52
N SER A 158 4.24 10.98 15.73
CA SER A 158 4.53 10.28 16.98
C SER A 158 3.53 10.67 18.05
N PHE A 159 2.75 9.70 18.54
CA PHE A 159 1.70 9.94 19.52
C PHE A 159 1.93 9.12 20.80
N PRO A 160 2.26 9.77 21.92
CA PRO A 160 2.32 9.08 23.21
C PRO A 160 0.92 8.71 23.68
N ILE A 161 0.75 7.51 24.23
CA ILE A 161 -0.53 7.03 24.76
C ILE A 161 -0.56 7.24 26.27
N CYS A 162 -1.57 7.98 26.74
CA CYS A 162 -1.65 8.43 28.13
C CYS A 162 -1.59 7.26 29.11
N LYS A 163 -0.79 7.43 30.18
CA LYS A 163 -0.61 6.45 31.26
C LYS A 163 -0.11 5.08 30.80
N THR A 164 0.62 5.03 29.70
CA THR A 164 1.32 3.84 29.22
C THR A 164 2.74 4.22 28.78
N SER A 165 3.59 3.24 28.54
CA SER A 165 4.88 3.47 27.87
C SER A 165 4.77 3.39 26.33
N ALA A 166 3.56 3.20 25.79
CA ALA A 166 3.36 3.07 24.36
C ALA A 166 3.43 4.43 23.66
N VAL A 167 4.18 4.44 22.56
CA VAL A 167 4.23 5.54 21.60
C VAL A 167 3.91 4.97 20.23
N VAL A 168 2.97 5.59 19.53
CA VAL A 168 2.61 5.22 18.17
C VAL A 168 3.44 6.06 17.22
N ASN A 169 4.45 5.44 16.60
CA ASN A 169 5.21 6.07 15.52
C ASN A 169 4.71 5.54 14.19
N VAL A 170 4.13 6.40 13.37
CA VAL A 170 3.65 6.04 12.04
C VAL A 170 4.75 6.31 11.03
N THR A 171 5.31 5.28 10.42
CA THR A 171 6.47 5.42 9.51
C THR A 171 6.03 5.63 8.07
N ALA A 172 4.89 5.07 7.67
CA ALA A 172 4.30 5.28 6.36
C ALA A 172 2.79 5.07 6.38
N VAL A 173 2.07 5.78 5.52
CA VAL A 173 0.66 5.55 5.22
C VAL A 173 0.51 5.41 3.71
N SER A 174 -0.22 4.38 3.29
CA SER A 174 -0.50 4.08 1.89
C SER A 174 -1.96 3.65 1.73
N GLU A 175 -2.43 3.53 0.49
CA GLU A 175 -3.80 3.11 0.22
C GLU A 175 -4.09 1.74 0.86
N GLY A 176 -4.98 1.74 1.85
CA GLY A 176 -5.42 0.54 2.56
C GLY A 176 -4.49 0.03 3.67
N SER A 177 -3.36 0.68 3.99
CA SER A 177 -2.52 0.27 5.13
C SER A 177 -1.67 1.40 5.73
N ALA A 178 -1.38 1.27 7.03
CA ALA A 178 -0.42 2.11 7.74
C ALA A 178 0.70 1.25 8.33
N ILE A 179 1.94 1.73 8.26
CA ILE A 179 3.11 1.09 8.89
C ILE A 179 3.35 1.78 10.22
N VAL A 180 3.21 1.02 11.30
CA VAL A 180 3.41 1.49 12.67
C VAL A 180 4.65 0.82 13.24
N GLU A 181 5.57 1.60 13.79
CA GLU A 181 6.79 1.07 14.40
C GLU A 181 6.43 0.07 15.51
N GLY A 182 7.10 -1.08 15.49
CA GLY A 182 6.85 -2.16 16.46
C GLY A 182 5.63 -3.04 16.17
N ALA A 183 4.66 -2.58 15.36
CA ALA A 183 3.50 -3.37 14.95
C ALA A 183 3.57 -3.83 13.48
N GLY A 184 4.38 -3.16 12.65
CA GLY A 184 4.53 -3.44 11.23
C GLY A 184 3.41 -2.83 10.38
N ALA A 185 3.17 -3.38 9.20
CA ALA A 185 2.10 -2.95 8.31
C ALA A 185 0.75 -3.47 8.80
N VAL A 186 -0.19 -2.57 9.05
CA VAL A 186 -1.55 -2.86 9.50
C VAL A 186 -2.53 -2.39 8.43
N THR A 187 -3.27 -3.34 7.85
CA THR A 187 -4.29 -3.06 6.84
C THR A 187 -5.48 -2.33 7.46
N ALA A 188 -6.15 -1.48 6.70
CA ALA A 188 -7.41 -0.86 7.12
C ALA A 188 -8.45 -1.93 7.50
N GLY A 189 -9.13 -1.72 8.63
CA GLY A 189 -9.99 -2.71 9.30
C GLY A 189 -9.24 -3.74 10.16
N GLY A 190 -7.91 -3.73 10.14
CA GLY A 190 -7.06 -4.67 10.86
C GLY A 190 -6.55 -4.14 12.20
N PHE A 191 -5.93 -5.04 12.97
CA PHE A 191 -5.22 -4.72 14.20
C PHE A 191 -3.91 -5.51 14.28
N ALA A 192 -2.95 -4.97 15.02
CA ALA A 192 -1.67 -5.62 15.27
C ALA A 192 -1.22 -5.38 16.71
N ALA A 193 -0.47 -6.35 17.25
CA ALA A 193 0.20 -6.19 18.53
C ALA A 193 1.36 -5.21 18.40
N MET A 194 1.54 -4.34 19.39
CA MET A 194 2.68 -3.44 19.48
C MET A 194 3.83 -4.12 20.24
N THR A 195 5.03 -3.54 20.16
CA THR A 195 6.18 -3.98 20.97
C THR A 195 5.90 -3.84 22.47
N VAL A 196 5.05 -2.89 22.87
CA VAL A 196 4.61 -2.78 24.26
C VAL A 196 3.61 -3.89 24.55
N GLN A 197 3.98 -4.75 25.51
CA GLN A 197 3.20 -5.91 25.90
C GLN A 197 1.79 -5.50 26.33
N GLY A 198 0.77 -6.19 25.83
CA GLY A 198 -0.63 -5.87 26.13
C GLY A 198 -1.23 -4.73 25.29
N CYS A 199 -0.43 -3.99 24.51
CA CYS A 199 -0.94 -2.95 23.61
C CYS A 199 -1.16 -3.46 22.19
N THR A 200 -2.27 -3.03 21.60
CA THR A 200 -2.65 -3.28 20.21
C THR A 200 -3.03 -1.98 19.52
N VAL A 201 -2.66 -1.86 18.25
CA VAL A 201 -3.08 -0.77 17.37
C VAL A 201 -4.09 -1.31 16.36
N MET A 202 -5.16 -0.57 16.15
CA MET A 202 -6.17 -0.84 15.13
C MET A 202 -6.15 0.29 14.11
N VAL A 203 -6.14 -0.06 12.82
CA VAL A 203 -6.25 0.91 11.72
C VAL A 203 -7.65 0.78 11.15
N PHE A 204 -8.42 1.86 11.17
CA PHE A 204 -9.78 1.86 10.62
C PHE A 204 -9.78 2.22 9.14
N THR A 205 -9.06 3.28 8.79
CA THR A 205 -8.90 3.77 7.43
C THR A 205 -7.43 4.12 7.19
N ALA A 206 -7.01 3.96 5.94
CA ALA A 206 -5.72 4.43 5.44
C ALA A 206 -5.91 4.74 3.96
N ASP A 207 -5.66 5.99 3.58
CA ASP A 207 -5.96 6.47 2.23
C ASP A 207 -4.71 6.92 1.47
N ALA A 208 -4.87 7.10 0.17
CA ALA A 208 -3.80 7.54 -0.72
C ALA A 208 -3.36 9.00 -0.49
N SER A 209 -4.09 9.78 0.33
CA SER A 209 -3.66 11.12 0.74
C SER A 209 -2.69 11.11 1.92
N GLY A 210 -2.36 9.92 2.45
CA GLY A 210 -1.34 9.73 3.47
C GLY A 210 -1.86 9.88 4.89
N PHE A 211 -3.18 9.84 5.09
CA PHE A 211 -3.82 9.86 6.40
C PHE A 211 -4.35 8.48 6.78
N ALA A 212 -4.21 8.14 8.05
CA ALA A 212 -4.80 6.95 8.65
C ALA A 212 -5.55 7.31 9.92
N GLU A 213 -6.70 6.66 10.15
CA GLU A 213 -7.41 6.73 11.42
C GLU A 213 -7.05 5.51 12.27
N LEU A 214 -6.48 5.73 13.46
CA LEU A 214 -6.00 4.68 14.35
C LEU A 214 -6.66 4.75 15.72
N ARG A 215 -6.64 3.63 16.44
CA ARG A 215 -6.94 3.53 17.88
C ARG A 215 -5.95 2.59 18.53
N VAL A 216 -5.50 2.95 19.72
CA VAL A 216 -4.69 2.07 20.57
C VAL A 216 -5.51 1.60 21.75
N SER A 217 -5.42 0.31 22.04
CA SER A 217 -5.92 -0.31 23.26
C SER A 217 -4.77 -1.00 23.98
N CYS A 218 -4.72 -0.89 25.29
CA CYS A 218 -3.75 -1.61 26.11
C CYS A 218 -4.49 -2.33 27.23
N THR A 219 -4.14 -3.60 27.45
CA THR A 219 -4.67 -4.50 28.47
C THR A 219 -3.57 -5.06 29.35
#